data_AF-A0A2I0NWL5-F1
#
_entry.id   AF-A0A2I0NWL5-F1
#
_cell.length_a   1.000
_cell.length_b   1.000
_cell.length_c   1.000
_cell.angle_alpha   90.00
_cell.angle_beta   90.00
_cell.angle_gamma   90.00
#
_symmetry.space_group_name_H-M   'P 1'
#
loop_
_entity.id
_entity.type
_entity.pdbx_description
1 polymer ?
#
loop_
_entity_poly.entity_id
_entity_poly.type
_entity_poly.pdbx_seq_one_letter_code
_entity_poly.pdbx_strand_id
1 'polypeptide(L)'
;MGLKEQLRGIIPDEALNSLSDHFEVIGDIAIISILPELSDFKPVIAQEIITHRRNIYTVLNKVTKVAGDSRTASYEILAGDTTVALHHEFGFEYRLDVTKVFFNTRLAYERMRVIDQVEGGERIFVPFCGVGPFAIPAAAKGAEVVAVEQNPDAFFWLEENISLNKVR
;
A
#
# COMPACT_ATOMS: atom_id res chain seq x y z
N MET A 1 0.44 -7.03 -19.76
CA MET A 1 1.63 -6.49 -20.45
C MET A 1 2.45 -5.76 -19.40
N GLY A 2 3.76 -5.95 -19.38
CA GLY A 2 4.66 -5.27 -18.43
C GLY A 2 4.79 -3.78 -18.76
N LEU A 3 5.19 -2.98 -17.77
CA LEU A 3 5.42 -1.54 -17.92
C LEU A 3 6.51 -1.24 -18.97
N LYS A 4 7.59 -2.02 -18.99
CA LYS A 4 8.65 -1.88 -20.01
C LYS A 4 8.14 -2.11 -21.42
N GLU A 5 7.27 -3.09 -21.58
CA GLU A 5 6.69 -3.41 -22.89
C GLU A 5 5.75 -2.30 -23.36
N GLN A 6 5.01 -1.69 -22.42
CA GLN A 6 4.14 -0.53 -22.69
C GLN A 6 4.94 0.71 -23.09
N LEU A 7 6.11 0.91 -22.49
CA LEU A 7 7.00 2.04 -22.77
C LEU A 7 7.92 1.82 -24.00
N ARG A 8 7.89 0.64 -24.65
CA ARG A 8 8.74 0.36 -25.81
C ARG A 8 8.39 1.28 -26.97
N GLY A 9 9.39 1.94 -27.53
CA GLY A 9 9.22 2.91 -28.62
C GLY A 9 8.70 4.29 -28.15
N ILE A 10 8.40 4.44 -26.86
CA ILE A 10 8.04 5.73 -26.24
C ILE A 10 9.28 6.37 -25.60
N ILE A 11 10.11 5.56 -24.92
CA ILE A 11 11.39 6.01 -24.35
C ILE A 11 12.56 5.19 -24.94
N PRO A 12 13.80 5.69 -24.91
CA PRO A 12 14.97 4.99 -25.46
C PRO A 12 15.21 3.62 -24.81
N ASP A 13 15.71 2.65 -25.58
CA ASP A 13 15.96 1.28 -25.10
C ASP A 13 16.96 1.24 -23.93
N GLU A 14 17.95 2.13 -23.91
CA GLU A 14 18.90 2.28 -22.79
C GLU A 14 18.17 2.65 -21.49
N ALA A 15 17.20 3.56 -21.56
CA ALA A 15 16.38 3.96 -20.43
C ALA A 15 15.43 2.82 -19.98
N LEU A 16 14.87 2.07 -20.92
CA LEU A 16 14.04 0.89 -20.63
C LEU A 16 14.82 -0.20 -19.89
N ASN A 17 16.10 -0.38 -20.22
CA ASN A 17 16.95 -1.37 -19.57
C ASN A 17 17.17 -1.03 -18.09
N SER A 18 17.37 0.25 -17.76
CA SER A 18 17.52 0.74 -16.38
C SER A 18 16.21 0.79 -15.58
N LEU A 19 15.04 0.81 -16.24
CA LEU A 19 13.75 0.83 -15.55
C LEU A 19 13.45 -0.52 -14.88
N SER A 20 12.76 -0.53 -13.74
CA SER A 20 12.17 -1.76 -13.19
C SER A 20 10.79 -1.98 -13.80
N ASP A 21 10.49 -3.22 -14.21
CA ASP A 21 9.12 -3.57 -14.65
C ASP A 21 8.14 -3.70 -13.45
N HIS A 22 8.70 -3.82 -12.24
CA HIS A 22 7.94 -3.99 -11.01
C HIS A 22 7.70 -2.65 -10.32
N PHE A 23 6.45 -2.47 -9.88
CA PHE A 23 6.03 -1.43 -8.97
C PHE A 23 5.02 -2.00 -7.97
N GLU A 24 4.93 -1.38 -6.80
CA GLU A 24 3.99 -1.75 -5.75
C GLU A 24 2.64 -1.08 -6.02
N VAL A 25 1.55 -1.76 -5.66
CA VAL A 25 0.21 -1.20 -5.72
C VAL A 25 -0.41 -1.35 -4.36
N ILE A 26 -0.89 -0.24 -3.80
CA ILE A 26 -1.66 -0.19 -2.56
C ILE A 26 -2.99 0.45 -2.93
N GLY A 27 -4.01 -0.39 -3.09
CA GLY A 27 -5.33 0.07 -3.49
C GLY A 27 -5.32 0.75 -4.84
N ASP A 28 -5.59 2.04 -4.82
CA ASP A 28 -5.65 2.96 -5.96
C ASP A 28 -4.38 3.78 -6.19
N ILE A 29 -3.29 3.46 -5.47
CA ILE A 29 -1.98 4.10 -5.62
C ILE A 29 -0.95 3.11 -6.16
N ALA A 30 -0.23 3.51 -7.22
CA ALA A 30 0.99 2.84 -7.67
C ALA A 30 2.23 3.51 -7.09
N ILE A 31 3.21 2.72 -6.65
CA ILE A 31 4.48 3.18 -6.11
C ILE A 31 5.62 2.55 -6.90
N ILE A 32 6.37 3.37 -7.62
CA ILE A 32 7.51 2.97 -8.44
C ILE A 32 8.80 3.60 -7.90
N SER A 33 9.95 2.98 -8.12
CA SER A 33 11.27 3.59 -7.87
C SER A 33 11.92 3.92 -9.20
N ILE A 34 12.05 5.21 -9.50
CA ILE A 34 12.66 5.71 -10.73
C ILE A 34 14.07 6.21 -10.39
N LEU A 35 15.07 5.67 -11.08
CA LEU A 35 16.47 6.08 -10.91
C LEU A 35 16.66 7.54 -11.35
N PRO A 36 17.61 8.30 -10.75
CA PRO A 36 17.86 9.69 -11.13
C PRO A 36 18.12 9.91 -12.63
N GLU A 37 18.80 8.96 -13.27
CA GLU A 37 19.07 8.97 -14.72
C GLU A 37 17.81 8.88 -15.60
N LEU A 38 16.68 8.44 -15.04
CA LEU A 38 15.39 8.31 -15.72
C LEU A 38 14.45 9.48 -15.38
N SER A 39 14.94 10.56 -14.75
CA SER A 39 14.09 11.64 -14.25
C SER A 39 13.26 12.32 -15.34
N ASP A 40 13.81 12.47 -16.55
CA ASP A 40 13.12 13.10 -17.68
C ASP A 40 11.92 12.26 -18.18
N PHE A 41 11.91 10.96 -17.88
CA PHE A 41 10.85 10.03 -18.27
C PHE A 41 9.75 9.87 -17.21
N LYS A 42 9.87 10.52 -16.04
CA LYS A 42 8.86 10.43 -14.96
C LYS A 42 7.42 10.69 -15.45
N PRO A 43 7.12 11.76 -16.23
CA PRO A 43 5.75 12.06 -16.63
C PRO A 43 5.16 10.95 -17.53
N VAL A 44 5.96 10.44 -18.46
CA VAL A 44 5.49 9.41 -19.40
C VAL A 44 5.32 8.05 -18.72
N ILE A 45 6.22 7.69 -17.80
CA ILE A 45 6.10 6.48 -16.98
C ILE A 45 4.80 6.52 -16.16
N ALA A 46 4.51 7.66 -15.51
CA ALA A 46 3.30 7.82 -14.70
C ALA A 46 2.03 7.76 -15.56
N GLN A 47 2.03 8.41 -16.72
CA GLN A 47 0.91 8.38 -17.66
C GLN A 47 0.62 6.95 -18.14
N GLU A 48 1.66 6.17 -18.46
CA GLU A 48 1.49 4.78 -18.90
C GLU A 48 0.88 3.90 -17.83
N ILE A 49 1.30 4.06 -16.56
CA ILE A 49 0.75 3.32 -15.43
C ILE A 49 -0.75 3.61 -15.26
N ILE A 50 -1.17 4.88 -15.27
CA ILE A 50 -2.58 5.26 -15.11
C ILE A 50 -3.42 4.79 -16.30
N THR A 51 -2.94 5.01 -17.53
CA THR A 51 -3.69 4.69 -18.76
C THR A 51 -4.04 3.21 -18.86
N HIS A 52 -3.13 2.34 -18.41
CA HIS A 52 -3.31 0.90 -18.51
C HIS A 52 -3.95 0.26 -17.26
N ARG A 53 -4.16 1.02 -16.18
CA ARG A 53 -4.71 0.49 -14.92
C ARG A 53 -5.84 1.38 -14.41
N ARG A 54 -7.07 1.00 -14.76
CA ARG A 54 -8.30 1.76 -14.46
C ARG A 54 -8.57 2.01 -12.97
N ASN A 55 -7.98 1.21 -12.10
CA ASN A 55 -8.14 1.31 -10.66
C ASN A 55 -7.05 2.13 -9.97
N ILE A 56 -6.11 2.72 -10.72
CA ILE A 56 -5.01 3.52 -10.18
C ILE A 56 -5.22 4.98 -10.57
N TYR A 57 -5.26 5.86 -9.57
CA TYR A 57 -5.48 7.30 -9.75
C TYR A 57 -4.25 8.13 -9.39
N THR A 58 -3.39 7.62 -8.51
CA THR A 58 -2.12 8.25 -8.12
C THR A 58 -0.93 7.37 -8.46
N VAL A 59 0.14 7.98 -8.98
CA VAL A 59 1.46 7.35 -9.13
C VAL A 59 2.48 8.11 -8.29
N LEU A 60 3.17 7.38 -7.42
CA LEU A 60 4.23 7.91 -6.56
C LEU A 60 5.59 7.35 -6.99
N ASN A 61 6.59 8.23 -7.00
CA ASN A 61 7.99 7.84 -7.05
C ASN A 61 8.54 7.71 -5.62
N LYS A 62 9.06 6.54 -5.28
CA LYS A 62 9.71 6.28 -4.00
C LYS A 62 11.15 6.77 -4.02
N VAL A 63 11.41 7.83 -3.25
CA VAL A 63 12.69 8.56 -3.23
C VAL A 63 13.69 7.94 -2.25
N THR A 64 13.21 7.45 -1.11
CA THR A 64 14.06 6.87 -0.06
C THR A 64 13.67 5.43 0.26
N LYS A 65 14.63 4.67 0.82
CA LYS A 65 14.33 3.37 1.41
C LYS A 65 13.49 3.55 2.68
N VAL A 66 12.68 2.54 2.99
CA VAL A 66 11.92 2.47 4.23
C VAL A 66 12.89 2.48 5.41
N ALA A 67 12.72 3.43 6.32
CA ALA A 67 13.63 3.66 7.45
C ALA A 67 12.88 4.19 8.69
N GLY A 68 13.60 4.30 9.81
CA GLY A 68 13.08 4.81 11.08
C GLY A 68 12.11 3.86 11.79
N ASP A 69 11.70 4.27 12.99
CA ASP A 69 10.83 3.47 13.88
C ASP A 69 9.42 3.30 13.28
N SER A 70 8.89 4.33 12.63
CA SER A 70 7.60 4.29 11.92
C SER A 70 7.65 3.59 10.56
N ARG A 71 8.84 3.13 10.10
CA ARG A 71 9.03 2.37 8.86
C ARG A 71 8.40 3.05 7.62
N THR A 72 8.59 4.35 7.46
CA THR A 72 8.09 5.14 6.32
C THR A 72 9.20 5.44 5.29
N ALA A 73 8.78 5.86 4.09
CA ALA A 73 9.65 6.34 3.03
C ALA A 73 9.15 7.70 2.51
N SER A 74 10.00 8.43 1.79
CA SER A 74 9.66 9.70 1.14
C SER A 74 9.23 9.45 -0.30
N TYR A 75 8.19 10.17 -0.72
CA TYR A 75 7.57 9.99 -2.02
C TYR A 75 7.40 11.32 -2.74
N GLU A 76 7.47 11.27 -4.07
CA GLU A 76 7.17 12.36 -4.99
C GLU A 76 5.93 11.95 -5.79
N ILE A 77 4.91 12.81 -5.86
CA ILE A 77 3.72 12.57 -6.69
C ILE A 77 4.11 12.81 -8.15
N LEU A 78 3.98 11.78 -8.98
CA LEU A 78 4.19 11.89 -10.43
C LEU A 78 2.87 12.15 -11.17
N ALA A 79 1.77 11.64 -10.64
CA ALA A 79 0.41 11.84 -11.14
C ALA A 79 -0.61 11.62 -10.01
N GLY A 80 -1.77 12.26 -10.11
CA GLY A 80 -2.77 12.32 -9.03
C GLY A 80 -2.53 13.47 -8.06
N ASP A 81 -3.32 13.53 -6.98
CA ASP A 81 -3.33 14.65 -6.02
C ASP A 81 -3.37 14.21 -4.54
N THR A 82 -3.38 12.90 -4.28
CA THR A 82 -3.51 12.33 -2.93
C THR A 82 -2.51 11.20 -2.68
N THR A 83 -2.04 11.08 -1.44
CA THR A 83 -1.25 9.95 -0.93
C THR A 83 -2.06 8.98 -0.07
N VAL A 84 -3.35 9.27 0.11
CA VAL A 84 -4.28 8.42 0.85
C VAL A 84 -4.83 7.37 -0.10
N ALA A 85 -4.52 6.11 0.16
CA ALA A 85 -5.00 4.96 -0.59
C ALA A 85 -6.26 4.36 0.03
N LEU A 86 -7.13 3.78 -0.80
CA LEU A 86 -8.17 2.83 -0.37
C LEU A 86 -7.82 1.42 -0.88
N HIS A 87 -7.38 0.56 0.02
CA HIS A 87 -6.97 -0.81 -0.30
C HIS A 87 -8.02 -1.84 0.10
N HIS A 88 -8.42 -2.69 -0.84
CA HIS A 88 -9.31 -3.82 -0.59
C HIS A 88 -8.51 -5.12 -0.47
N GLU A 89 -8.77 -5.89 0.57
CA GLU A 89 -8.11 -7.16 0.82
C GLU A 89 -9.06 -8.12 1.55
N PHE A 90 -9.32 -9.29 0.94
CA PHE A 90 -10.13 -10.38 1.52
C PHE A 90 -11.49 -9.95 2.10
N GLY A 91 -12.15 -8.98 1.46
CA GLY A 91 -13.47 -8.48 1.87
C GLY A 91 -13.41 -7.34 2.91
N PHE A 92 -12.21 -6.91 3.29
CA PHE A 92 -11.97 -5.75 4.15
C PHE A 92 -11.42 -4.57 3.36
N GLU A 93 -11.65 -3.37 3.88
CA GLU A 93 -11.21 -2.12 3.28
C GLU A 93 -10.27 -1.38 4.24
N TYR A 94 -9.16 -0.85 3.73
CA TYR A 94 -8.17 -0.15 4.51
C TYR A 94 -7.86 1.19 3.85
N ARG A 95 -8.21 2.28 4.53
CA ARG A 95 -7.73 3.63 4.21
C ARG A 95 -6.43 3.89 4.94
N LEU A 96 -5.46 4.46 4.23
CA LEU A 96 -4.16 4.82 4.80
C LEU A 96 -3.43 5.86 3.96
N ASP A 97 -2.65 6.72 4.62
CA ASP A 97 -1.66 7.56 3.92
C ASP A 97 -0.33 6.81 3.78
N VAL A 98 0.03 6.45 2.55
CA VAL A 98 1.22 5.63 2.25
C VAL A 98 2.54 6.35 2.58
N THR A 99 2.51 7.65 2.84
CA THR A 99 3.67 8.43 3.30
C THR A 99 3.84 8.41 4.82
N LYS A 100 2.79 8.08 5.56
CA LYS A 100 2.74 8.18 7.04
C LYS A 100 2.78 6.84 7.74
N VAL A 101 2.35 5.77 7.06
CA VAL A 101 2.21 4.46 7.68
C VAL A 101 2.87 3.37 6.85
N PHE A 102 3.26 2.28 7.52
CA PHE A 102 3.72 1.07 6.85
C PHE A 102 2.54 0.18 6.47
N PHE A 103 2.52 -0.29 5.22
CA PHE A 103 1.59 -1.31 4.76
C PHE A 103 2.27 -2.19 3.72
N ASN A 104 2.04 -3.50 3.78
CA ASN A 104 2.62 -4.45 2.84
C ASN A 104 1.52 -5.38 2.31
N THR A 105 1.19 -5.20 1.04
CA THR A 105 0.16 -5.99 0.32
C THR A 105 0.58 -7.44 0.10
N ARG A 106 1.88 -7.75 0.11
CA ARG A 106 2.38 -9.12 -0.05
C ARG A 106 2.08 -10.02 1.14
N LEU A 107 1.77 -9.44 2.30
CA LEU A 107 1.41 -10.17 3.51
C LEU A 107 -0.08 -10.56 3.54
N ALA A 108 -0.87 -10.26 2.51
CA ALA A 108 -2.31 -10.53 2.49
C ALA A 108 -2.65 -12.00 2.78
N TYR A 109 -1.99 -12.93 2.09
CA TYR A 109 -2.21 -14.37 2.30
C TYR A 109 -1.71 -14.83 3.67
N GLU A 110 -0.63 -14.26 4.18
CA GLU A 110 -0.11 -14.60 5.51
C GLU A 110 -1.07 -14.12 6.61
N ARG A 111 -1.65 -12.93 6.43
CA ARG A 111 -2.73 -12.43 7.28
C ARG A 111 -3.89 -13.42 7.31
N MET A 112 -4.43 -13.78 6.15
CA MET A 112 -5.54 -14.73 6.12
C MET A 112 -5.20 -16.09 6.69
N ARG A 113 -4.00 -16.62 6.45
CA ARG A 113 -3.55 -17.89 7.04
C ARG A 113 -3.64 -17.86 8.58
N VAL A 114 -3.28 -16.74 9.20
CA VAL A 114 -3.39 -16.56 10.67
C VAL A 114 -4.85 -16.36 11.07
N ILE A 115 -5.57 -15.47 10.38
CA ILE A 115 -6.98 -15.16 10.67
C ILE A 115 -7.87 -16.38 10.52
N ASP A 116 -7.58 -17.29 9.59
CA ASP A 116 -8.34 -18.53 9.36
C ASP A 116 -8.32 -19.47 10.56
N GLN A 117 -7.34 -19.35 11.45
CA GLN A 117 -7.23 -20.13 12.68
C GLN A 117 -7.97 -19.49 13.86
N VAL A 118 -8.41 -18.23 13.74
CA VAL A 118 -9.13 -17.53 14.81
C VAL A 118 -10.56 -18.04 14.93
N GLU A 119 -10.97 -18.29 16.17
CA GLU A 119 -12.34 -18.64 16.54
C GLU A 119 -13.03 -17.49 17.28
N GLY A 120 -14.36 -17.42 17.18
CA GLY A 120 -15.15 -16.42 17.89
C GLY A 120 -15.06 -16.58 19.41
N GLY A 121 -14.95 -15.47 20.13
CA GLY A 121 -14.81 -15.45 21.59
C GLY A 121 -13.37 -15.58 22.10
N GLU A 122 -12.39 -15.78 21.22
CA GLU A 122 -10.97 -15.72 21.60
C GLU A 122 -10.54 -14.31 22.00
N ARG A 123 -9.46 -14.24 22.79
CA ARG A 123 -8.77 -12.98 23.12
C ARG A 123 -7.47 -12.89 22.34
N ILE A 124 -7.36 -11.91 21.46
CA ILE A 124 -6.21 -11.76 20.56
C ILE A 124 -5.48 -10.46 20.87
N PHE A 125 -4.16 -10.55 20.96
CA PHE A 125 -3.29 -9.39 21.12
C PHE A 125 -2.49 -9.14 19.85
N VAL A 126 -2.58 -7.94 19.28
CA VAL A 126 -1.86 -7.51 18.08
C VAL A 126 -0.94 -6.33 18.44
N PRO A 127 0.35 -6.58 18.76
CA PRO A 127 1.24 -5.57 19.33
C PRO A 127 1.73 -4.48 18.35
N PHE A 128 1.61 -4.72 17.04
CA PHE A 128 2.05 -3.82 15.97
C PHE A 128 0.97 -3.80 14.89
N CYS A 129 -0.22 -3.30 15.23
CA CYS A 129 -1.39 -3.50 14.40
C CYS A 129 -1.41 -2.63 13.14
N GLY A 130 -0.58 -1.58 13.05
CA GLY A 130 -0.62 -0.63 11.93
C GLY A 130 -2.01 -0.08 11.75
N VAL A 131 -2.49 -0.11 10.51
CA VAL A 131 -3.87 0.31 10.15
C VAL A 131 -4.93 -0.78 10.34
N GLY A 132 -4.57 -1.87 11.04
CA GLY A 132 -5.48 -2.93 11.45
C GLY A 132 -5.61 -4.18 10.56
N PRO A 133 -4.71 -4.53 9.62
CA PRO A 133 -5.01 -5.63 8.69
C PRO A 133 -4.98 -7.03 9.33
N PHE A 134 -4.44 -7.20 10.54
CA PHE A 134 -4.66 -8.41 11.36
C PHE A 134 -5.81 -8.21 12.37
N ALA A 135 -5.95 -7.02 12.94
CA ALA A 135 -6.90 -6.76 14.01
C ALA A 135 -8.35 -6.78 13.52
N ILE A 136 -8.63 -6.11 12.39
CA ILE A 136 -9.98 -5.95 11.85
C ILE A 136 -10.58 -7.31 11.43
N PRO A 137 -9.87 -8.18 10.68
CA PRO A 137 -10.42 -9.49 10.34
C PRO A 137 -10.64 -10.40 11.55
N ALA A 138 -9.77 -10.31 12.57
CA ALA A 138 -9.93 -11.08 13.81
C ALA A 138 -11.19 -10.62 14.57
N ALA A 139 -11.39 -9.31 14.70
CA ALA A 139 -12.60 -8.75 15.31
C ALA A 139 -13.87 -9.12 14.51
N ALA A 140 -13.79 -9.13 13.18
CA ALA A 140 -14.90 -9.56 12.32
C ALA A 140 -15.30 -11.04 12.51
N LYS A 141 -14.38 -11.89 12.98
CA LYS A 141 -14.67 -13.27 13.37
C LYS A 141 -15.29 -13.40 14.77
N GLY A 142 -15.47 -12.29 15.49
CA GLY A 142 -16.04 -12.26 16.84
C GLY A 142 -15.02 -12.47 17.96
N ALA A 143 -13.73 -12.30 17.70
CA ALA A 143 -12.71 -12.27 18.75
C ALA A 143 -12.69 -10.91 19.48
N GLU A 144 -12.31 -10.92 20.76
CA GLU A 144 -11.96 -9.72 21.53
C GLU A 144 -10.51 -9.35 21.21
N VAL A 145 -10.29 -8.24 20.50
CA VAL A 145 -8.96 -7.86 20.00
C VAL A 145 -8.41 -6.66 20.78
N VAL A 146 -7.21 -6.83 21.33
CA VAL A 146 -6.38 -5.73 21.85
C VAL A 146 -5.32 -5.40 20.83
N ALA A 147 -5.47 -4.27 20.14
CA ALA A 147 -4.57 -3.80 19.10
C ALA A 147 -3.72 -2.63 19.62
N VAL A 148 -2.41 -2.68 19.43
CA VAL A 148 -1.47 -1.64 19.87
C VAL A 148 -0.70 -1.14 18.66
N GLU A 149 -0.61 0.19 18.56
CA GLU A 149 0.16 0.90 17.55
C GLU A 149 0.83 2.12 18.18
N GLN A 150 2.11 2.32 17.86
CA GLN A 150 2.90 3.44 18.39
C GLN A 150 2.79 4.67 17.50
N ASN A 151 2.68 4.49 16.19
CA ASN A 151 2.58 5.57 15.22
C ASN A 151 1.18 6.21 15.29
N PRO A 152 1.06 7.48 15.69
CA PRO A 152 -0.23 8.15 15.83
C PRO A 152 -0.99 8.27 14.50
N ASP A 153 -0.29 8.38 13.36
CA ASP A 153 -0.94 8.40 12.04
C ASP A 153 -1.56 7.03 11.73
N ALA A 154 -0.88 5.93 12.08
CA ALA A 154 -1.40 4.58 11.88
C ALA A 154 -2.57 4.28 12.83
N PHE A 155 -2.51 4.76 14.07
CA PHE A 155 -3.62 4.68 15.01
C PHE A 155 -4.86 5.44 14.52
N PHE A 156 -4.67 6.65 13.98
CA PHE A 156 -5.77 7.39 13.36
C PHE A 156 -6.44 6.58 12.24
N TRP A 157 -5.65 6.00 11.32
CA TRP A 157 -6.18 5.16 10.26
C TRP A 157 -6.80 3.85 10.76
N LEU A 158 -6.30 3.28 11.87
CA LEU A 158 -6.91 2.13 12.52
C LEU A 158 -8.35 2.45 12.97
N GLU A 159 -8.57 3.58 13.65
CA GLU A 159 -9.91 4.00 14.10
C GLU A 159 -10.87 4.22 12.92
N GLU A 160 -10.39 4.87 11.87
CA GLU A 160 -11.13 5.04 10.61
C GLU A 160 -11.49 3.68 9.99
N ASN A 161 -10.54 2.74 9.96
CA ASN A 161 -10.74 1.43 9.35
C ASN A 161 -11.63 0.50 10.19
N ILE A 162 -11.60 0.61 11.52
CA ILE A 162 -12.56 -0.07 12.40
C ILE A 162 -13.99 0.36 12.04
N SER A 163 -14.19 1.68 11.90
CA SER A 163 -15.47 2.26 11.51
C SER A 163 -15.89 1.83 10.10
N LEU A 164 -14.96 1.87 9.15
CA LEU A 164 -15.18 1.48 7.74
C LEU A 164 -15.63 0.02 7.61
N ASN A 165 -15.00 -0.88 8.36
CA ASN A 165 -15.29 -2.32 8.33
C ASN A 165 -16.39 -2.74 9.32
N LYS A 166 -16.95 -1.80 10.09
CA LYS A 166 -18.06 -2.02 11.03
C LYS A 166 -17.75 -3.08 12.09
N VAL A 167 -16.50 -3.11 12.57
CA VAL A 167 -16.05 -3.96 13.67
C VAL A 167 -15.92 -3.16 14.96
N ARG A 168 -15.71 -3.83 16.10
CA ARG A 168 -15.50 -3.22 17.42
C ARG A 168 -14.30 -3.84 18.11
#